data_AF-A0A834EAP4-F1
#
_entry.id   AF-A0A834EAP4-F1
#
_cell.length_a   1.000
_cell.length_b   1.000
_cell.length_c   1.000
_cell.angle_alpha   90.00
_cell.angle_beta   90.00
_cell.angle_gamma   90.00
#
_symmetry.space_group_name_H-M   'P 1'
#
loop_
_entity.id
_entity.type
_entity.pdbx_description
1 polymer ?
#
loop_
_entity_poly.entity_id
_entity_poly.type
_entity_poly.pdbx_seq_one_letter_code
_entity_poly.pdbx_strand_id
1 'polypeptide(L)'
;MELFEEALRRWEQALTFRNRQAEDEACSSIKLGAGDAIAEESVDDIISTEFIHKLEALLQRAYRLQEEFEATLGASDPNSLANDIDKDTDITMKGNVDDFGLRDTLSVASTDSFASAAELAEHRDVRHTYSLESLCHCPFYEEAMHLVEEGKIYSRVLRTEMLECLGDSDFLAKLHCIRQAFQVILSERANRIFLAESGRKILSALIVKARKNPKKFEDVFDEMIYFLEQTDHWDSTEMELAARGVNNLNFYDVVLDFILMDSFEDLENPPTSIQNVVNNRWLNSSFKETAVASSCWSVLKQKRQQMKIPDGFFAHFYAICEHISPVLAWGFLGPRNSLYDLCCFFKNQVLFFLKDIFDFEKVRYSSIETLAEDLMQLLIRRTELLMAYLGADALRHTSSCTSSHGHVMSSGLVEAKVQ
;
A
#
# COMPACT_ATOMS: atom_id res chain seq x y z
N MET A 1 37.28 4.31 27.30
CA MET A 1 36.24 5.35 27.15
C MET A 1 36.77 6.52 26.32
N GLU A 2 37.99 7.01 26.57
CA GLU A 2 38.59 8.13 25.80
C GLU A 2 38.72 7.88 24.28
N LEU A 3 39.01 6.65 23.84
CA LEU A 3 39.06 6.32 22.41
C LEU A 3 37.70 6.36 21.70
N PHE A 4 36.61 6.15 22.44
CA PHE A 4 35.25 6.21 21.90
C PHE A 4 34.77 7.67 21.81
N GLU A 5 35.10 8.49 22.81
CA GLU A 5 34.83 9.93 22.78
C GLU A 5 35.64 10.64 21.69
N GLU A 6 36.91 10.26 21.47
CA GLU A 6 37.71 10.79 20.37
C GLU A 6 37.19 10.35 19.00
N ALA A 7 36.65 9.12 18.89
CA ALA A 7 36.00 8.66 17.66
C ALA A 7 34.69 9.43 17.38
N LEU A 8 33.89 9.69 18.41
CA LEU A 8 32.65 10.48 18.31
C LEU A 8 32.94 11.93 17.91
N ARG A 9 33.96 12.54 18.53
CA ARG A 9 34.39 13.91 18.23
C ARG A 9 34.91 14.04 16.80
N ARG A 10 35.68 13.06 16.31
CA ARG A 10 36.15 13.04 14.91
C ARG A 10 35.01 12.79 13.92
N TRP A 11 33.98 12.05 14.33
CA TRP A 11 32.78 11.81 13.53
C TRP A 11 31.90 13.07 13.40
N GLU A 12 31.71 13.83 14.48
CA GLU A 12 31.03 15.14 14.45
C GLU A 12 31.78 16.19 13.61
N GLN A 13 33.12 16.18 13.68
CA GLN A 13 33.96 17.04 12.83
C GLN A 13 33.85 16.69 11.33
N ALA A 14 33.74 15.40 10.99
CA ALA A 14 33.54 14.97 9.61
C ALA A 14 32.14 15.34 9.06
N LEU A 15 31.10 15.29 9.90
CA LEU A 15 29.74 15.68 9.53
C LEU A 15 29.61 17.19 9.27
N THR A 16 30.28 18.02 10.09
CA THR A 16 30.29 19.49 9.88
C THR A 16 31.09 19.91 8.65
N PHE A 17 32.15 19.18 8.28
CA PHE A 17 32.91 19.42 7.06
C PHE A 17 32.08 19.13 5.80
N ARG A 18 31.31 18.02 5.80
CA ARG A 18 30.46 17.63 4.67
C ARG A 18 29.25 18.55 4.49
N ASN A 19 28.76 19.16 5.57
CA ASN A 19 27.67 20.14 5.50
C ASN A 19 28.12 21.48 4.91
N ARG A 20 29.38 21.91 5.16
CA ARG A 20 29.96 23.09 4.49
C ARG A 20 30.28 22.84 3.01
N GLN A 21 30.70 21.63 2.65
CA GLN A 21 30.99 21.28 1.25
C GLN A 21 29.71 21.21 0.40
N ALA A 22 28.59 20.78 0.99
CA ALA A 22 27.29 20.76 0.31
C ALA A 22 26.70 22.16 0.06
N GLU A 23 27.09 23.18 0.84
CA GLU A 23 26.66 24.57 0.63
C GLU A 23 27.52 25.32 -0.41
N ASP A 24 28.79 24.94 -0.59
CA ASP A 24 29.72 25.59 -1.54
C ASP A 24 29.81 24.91 -2.92
N GLU A 25 29.38 23.65 -3.10
CA GLU A 25 29.42 22.94 -4.40
C GLU A 25 28.23 23.25 -5.35
N ALA A 26 27.26 24.07 -4.93
CA ALA A 26 26.21 24.57 -5.81
C ALA A 26 26.70 25.67 -6.79
N CYS A 27 27.97 26.09 -6.73
CA CYS A 27 28.54 27.07 -7.65
C CYS A 27 30.03 26.81 -7.95
N SER A 28 30.34 25.88 -8.86
CA SER A 28 31.34 26.08 -9.93
C SER A 28 31.57 24.81 -10.75
N SER A 29 31.24 24.90 -12.04
CA SER A 29 31.69 23.95 -13.07
C SER A 29 33.14 24.28 -13.44
N ILE A 30 34.08 23.34 -13.23
CA ILE A 30 35.37 23.36 -13.94
C ILE A 30 35.77 21.94 -14.36
N LYS A 31 35.90 21.76 -15.68
CA LYS A 31 36.49 20.63 -16.41
C LYS A 31 38.00 20.48 -16.16
N LEU A 32 38.45 19.24 -15.97
CA LEU A 32 39.70 18.65 -16.47
C LEU A 32 39.40 17.13 -16.63
N GLY A 33 39.68 16.38 -17.69
CA GLY A 33 40.60 16.52 -18.80
C GLY A 33 41.61 15.37 -18.81
N ALA A 34 41.46 14.43 -19.75
CA ALA A 34 42.29 13.25 -20.07
C ALA A 34 42.21 12.06 -19.10
N GLY A 35 42.07 10.79 -19.50
CA GLY A 35 42.02 10.16 -20.82
C GLY A 35 42.58 8.74 -20.65
N ASP A 36 41.77 7.70 -20.88
CA ASP A 36 42.26 6.42 -21.39
C ASP A 36 41.10 5.61 -21.97
N ALA A 37 41.37 4.95 -23.10
CA ALA A 37 40.40 4.23 -23.90
C ALA A 37 40.38 2.75 -23.52
N ILE A 38 39.27 2.27 -23.00
CA ILE A 38 38.87 0.87 -23.09
C ILE A 38 37.39 0.89 -23.50
N ALA A 39 37.08 0.35 -24.68
CA ALA A 39 35.72 0.13 -25.11
C ALA A 39 35.13 -1.00 -24.25
N GLU A 40 34.47 -0.62 -23.17
CA GLU A 40 33.50 -1.48 -22.48
C GLU A 40 32.13 -1.18 -23.12
N GLU A 41 31.55 -2.16 -23.81
CA GLU A 41 30.14 -2.09 -24.21
C GLU A 41 29.30 -1.87 -22.95
N SER A 42 28.69 -0.68 -22.85
CA SER A 42 27.91 -0.28 -21.69
C SER A 42 26.70 -1.19 -21.54
N VAL A 43 26.54 -1.75 -20.34
CA VAL A 43 25.37 -2.55 -19.92
C VAL A 43 24.04 -1.81 -20.18
N ASP A 44 24.08 -0.48 -20.22
CA ASP A 44 22.95 0.39 -20.57
C ASP A 44 22.43 0.22 -22.01
N ASP A 45 23.27 -0.17 -22.97
CA ASP A 45 22.85 -0.43 -24.36
C ASP A 45 22.18 -1.80 -24.51
N ILE A 46 22.59 -2.79 -23.71
CA ILE A 46 21.99 -4.13 -23.71
C ILE A 46 20.61 -4.09 -23.03
N ILE A 47 20.47 -3.34 -21.93
CA ILE A 47 19.18 -3.17 -21.25
C ILE A 47 18.21 -2.36 -22.12
N SER A 48 18.68 -1.32 -22.79
CA SER A 48 17.86 -0.53 -23.72
C SER A 48 17.38 -1.36 -24.90
N THR A 49 18.24 -2.19 -25.49
CA THR A 49 17.84 -3.04 -26.63
C THR A 49 16.91 -4.17 -26.21
N GLU A 50 17.14 -4.84 -25.08
CA GLU A 50 16.25 -5.90 -24.60
C GLU A 50 14.87 -5.33 -24.21
N PHE A 51 14.83 -4.14 -23.61
CA PHE A 51 13.60 -3.42 -23.31
C PHE A 51 12.84 -3.03 -24.59
N ILE A 52 13.53 -2.49 -25.59
CA ILE A 52 12.94 -2.14 -26.89
C ILE A 52 12.37 -3.38 -27.58
N HIS A 53 13.08 -4.51 -27.60
CA HIS A 53 12.56 -5.74 -28.19
C HIS A 53 11.35 -6.30 -27.44
N LYS A 54 11.32 -6.19 -26.10
CA LYS A 54 10.15 -6.57 -25.30
C LYS A 54 8.96 -5.65 -25.57
N LEU A 55 9.20 -4.35 -25.73
CA LEU A 55 8.18 -3.37 -26.08
C LEU A 55 7.61 -3.62 -27.49
N GLU A 56 8.47 -3.88 -28.49
CA GLU A 56 8.05 -4.24 -29.84
C GLU A 56 7.26 -5.55 -29.88
N ALA A 57 7.70 -6.57 -29.12
CA ALA A 57 6.98 -7.84 -29.01
C ALA A 57 5.60 -7.67 -28.36
N LEU A 58 5.50 -6.82 -27.33
CA LEU A 58 4.22 -6.47 -26.70
C LEU A 58 3.29 -5.77 -27.69
N LEU A 59 3.83 -4.82 -28.46
CA LEU A 59 3.09 -4.01 -29.42
C LEU A 59 2.59 -4.85 -30.61
N GLN A 60 3.41 -5.79 -31.11
CA GLN A 60 2.98 -6.78 -32.10
C GLN A 60 1.92 -7.76 -31.57
N ARG A 61 1.94 -8.05 -30.26
CA ARG A 61 0.90 -8.89 -29.63
C ARG A 61 -0.41 -8.12 -29.47
N ALA A 62 -0.35 -6.82 -29.18
CA ALA A 62 -1.50 -5.93 -29.16
C ALA A 62 -2.14 -5.80 -30.55
N TYR A 63 -1.35 -5.63 -31.62
CA TYR A 63 -1.88 -5.58 -32.99
C TYR A 63 -2.51 -6.91 -33.43
N ARG A 64 -1.89 -8.05 -33.10
CA ARG A 64 -2.51 -9.36 -33.38
C ARG A 64 -3.79 -9.58 -32.61
N LEU A 65 -3.85 -9.14 -31.36
CA LEU A 65 -5.07 -9.21 -30.56
C LEU A 65 -6.16 -8.31 -31.16
N GLN A 66 -5.81 -7.12 -31.67
CA GLN A 66 -6.72 -6.25 -32.40
C GLN A 66 -7.25 -6.93 -33.67
N GLU A 67 -6.39 -7.56 -34.46
CA GLU A 67 -6.77 -8.29 -35.68
C GLU A 67 -7.65 -9.51 -35.37
N GLU A 68 -7.36 -10.24 -34.28
CA GLU A 68 -8.22 -11.32 -33.77
C GLU A 68 -9.58 -10.80 -33.29
N PHE A 69 -9.62 -9.63 -32.64
CA PHE A 69 -10.88 -8.97 -32.24
C PHE A 69 -11.68 -8.48 -33.44
N GLU A 70 -11.04 -7.91 -34.46
CA GLU A 70 -11.66 -7.49 -35.72
C GLU A 70 -12.20 -8.72 -36.49
N ALA A 71 -11.45 -9.82 -36.54
CA ALA A 71 -11.88 -11.08 -37.13
C ALA A 71 -13.06 -11.72 -36.38
N THR A 72 -13.15 -11.51 -35.06
CA THR A 72 -14.24 -12.03 -34.21
C THR A 72 -15.49 -11.13 -34.23
N LEU A 73 -15.33 -9.82 -34.49
CA LEU A 73 -16.41 -8.82 -34.47
C LEU A 73 -16.95 -8.43 -35.85
N GLY A 74 -16.40 -8.89 -36.97
CA GLY A 74 -17.10 -8.70 -38.25
C GLY A 74 -16.38 -9.16 -39.52
N ALA A 75 -16.69 -10.38 -39.98
CA ALA A 75 -16.92 -10.60 -41.40
C ALA A 75 -18.32 -10.08 -41.75
N SER A 76 -18.47 -8.77 -41.81
CA SER A 76 -19.59 -8.13 -42.49
C SER A 76 -19.06 -6.89 -43.17
N ASP A 77 -18.53 -7.12 -44.35
CA ASP A 77 -18.08 -6.09 -45.28
C ASP A 77 -19.32 -5.33 -45.78
N PRO A 78 -19.41 -3.99 -45.66
CA PRO A 78 -20.58 -3.23 -46.13
C PRO A 78 -20.71 -3.11 -47.65
N ASN A 79 -19.82 -3.72 -48.43
CA ASN A 79 -19.73 -3.51 -49.88
C ASN A 79 -20.04 -4.74 -50.77
N SER A 80 -20.59 -5.84 -50.22
CA SER A 80 -20.95 -7.02 -51.03
C SER A 80 -22.43 -7.17 -51.38
N LEU A 81 -23.24 -6.12 -51.24
CA LEU A 81 -24.69 -6.13 -51.54
C LEU A 81 -25.09 -5.26 -52.74
N ALA A 82 -24.14 -4.98 -53.64
CA ALA A 82 -24.38 -4.27 -54.88
C ALA A 82 -23.57 -4.91 -56.00
N ASN A 83 -24.04 -6.06 -56.48
CA ASN A 83 -23.92 -6.56 -57.87
C ASN A 83 -24.26 -8.04 -57.85
N ASP A 84 -25.56 -8.37 -57.94
CA ASP A 84 -26.05 -9.60 -58.58
C ASP A 84 -27.57 -9.48 -58.76
N ILE A 85 -27.96 -8.56 -59.65
CA ILE A 85 -29.26 -8.57 -60.31
C ILE A 85 -28.95 -8.46 -61.81
N ASP A 86 -28.76 -9.59 -62.48
CA ASP A 86 -29.50 -9.95 -63.71
C ASP A 86 -28.89 -11.24 -64.33
N LYS A 87 -29.70 -12.31 -64.41
CA LYS A 87 -29.91 -13.12 -65.62
C LYS A 87 -30.65 -14.42 -65.31
N ASP A 88 -31.85 -14.51 -65.89
CA ASP A 88 -32.51 -15.68 -66.46
C ASP A 88 -32.25 -17.05 -65.83
N THR A 89 -33.31 -17.72 -65.37
CA THR A 89 -33.95 -18.81 -66.14
C THR A 89 -35.29 -19.23 -65.50
N ASP A 90 -36.23 -19.47 -66.40
CA ASP A 90 -37.61 -19.94 -66.30
C ASP A 90 -37.83 -21.25 -65.50
N ILE A 91 -39.12 -21.59 -65.28
CA ILE A 91 -39.75 -22.91 -64.99
C ILE A 91 -40.72 -22.90 -63.77
N THR A 92 -41.99 -22.66 -64.10
CA THR A 92 -43.20 -23.48 -63.80
C THR A 92 -43.43 -24.15 -62.42
N MET A 93 -44.60 -23.84 -61.83
CA MET A 93 -45.68 -24.78 -61.41
C MET A 93 -46.14 -24.76 -59.93
N LYS A 94 -47.44 -24.38 -59.79
CA LYS A 94 -48.48 -24.85 -58.85
C LYS A 94 -48.35 -24.70 -57.33
N GLY A 95 -49.42 -24.11 -56.80
CA GLY A 95 -50.23 -24.70 -55.73
C GLY A 95 -50.36 -23.79 -54.50
N ASN A 96 -51.52 -23.17 -54.28
CA ASN A 96 -52.57 -23.65 -53.34
C ASN A 96 -52.21 -23.30 -51.87
N VAL A 97 -52.98 -22.64 -51.00
CA VAL A 97 -54.42 -22.32 -50.83
C VAL A 97 -54.51 -21.25 -49.71
N ASP A 98 -55.52 -20.38 -49.80
CA ASP A 98 -56.30 -19.61 -48.80
C ASP A 98 -55.69 -19.20 -47.44
N ASP A 99 -55.94 -17.94 -47.02
CA ASP A 99 -57.13 -17.60 -46.21
C ASP A 99 -57.16 -16.09 -45.85
N PHE A 100 -58.26 -15.44 -46.27
CA PHE A 100 -59.07 -14.35 -45.68
C PHE A 100 -58.45 -13.46 -44.57
N GLY A 101 -58.69 -12.13 -44.49
CA GLY A 101 -59.59 -11.22 -45.18
C GLY A 101 -59.87 -9.97 -44.31
N LEU A 102 -60.31 -8.89 -44.97
CA LEU A 102 -60.88 -7.64 -44.43
C LEU A 102 -59.93 -6.70 -43.63
N ARG A 103 -59.88 -5.38 -43.84
CA ARG A 103 -61.00 -4.47 -44.11
C ARG A 103 -60.48 -3.13 -44.66
N ASP A 104 -61.03 -2.70 -45.79
CA ASP A 104 -61.02 -1.31 -46.24
C ASP A 104 -61.84 -0.43 -45.29
N THR A 105 -61.37 0.78 -44.99
CA THR A 105 -62.20 2.00 -45.09
C THR A 105 -61.35 3.26 -45.01
N LEU A 106 -61.50 4.04 -46.07
CA LEU A 106 -60.94 5.36 -46.34
C LEU A 106 -61.35 6.39 -45.27
N SER A 107 -60.42 7.27 -44.88
CA SER A 107 -60.75 8.68 -44.66
C SER A 107 -59.53 9.57 -44.85
N VAL A 108 -59.73 10.56 -45.71
CA VAL A 108 -58.82 11.57 -46.22
C VAL A 108 -58.95 12.83 -45.36
N ALA A 109 -57.83 13.40 -44.91
CA ALA A 109 -57.58 14.85 -44.88
C ALA A 109 -56.16 15.16 -44.35
N SER A 110 -55.38 15.89 -45.16
CA SER A 110 -54.45 16.99 -44.78
C SER A 110 -53.21 16.62 -43.92
N THR A 111 -51.98 17.02 -44.21
CA THR A 111 -51.42 18.20 -44.90
C THR A 111 -49.99 17.90 -45.36
N ASP A 112 -49.57 18.59 -46.42
CA ASP A 112 -48.21 18.64 -46.99
C ASP A 112 -47.09 18.76 -45.94
N SER A 113 -46.00 18.02 -46.14
CA SER A 113 -44.65 18.60 -46.26
C SER A 113 -43.60 17.50 -46.49
N PHE A 114 -43.18 17.35 -47.74
CA PHE A 114 -41.99 16.61 -48.15
C PHE A 114 -40.98 17.66 -48.62
N ALA A 115 -39.99 18.01 -47.79
CA ALA A 115 -38.73 18.63 -48.23
C ALA A 115 -37.72 18.72 -47.07
N SER A 116 -36.54 18.14 -47.31
CA SER A 116 -35.24 18.43 -46.70
C SER A 116 -34.95 17.90 -45.29
N ALA A 117 -34.54 16.63 -45.21
CA ALA A 117 -33.54 16.19 -44.23
C ALA A 117 -32.17 16.19 -44.92
N ALA A 118 -31.61 17.40 -45.05
CA ALA A 118 -30.22 17.63 -45.45
C ALA A 118 -29.54 18.49 -44.38
N GLU A 119 -29.58 18.04 -43.13
CA GLU A 119 -28.72 18.49 -42.03
C GLU A 119 -28.47 17.29 -41.10
N LEU A 120 -27.68 16.33 -41.57
CA LEU A 120 -27.01 15.31 -40.75
C LEU A 120 -25.50 15.50 -40.93
N ALA A 121 -25.02 16.65 -40.47
CA ALA A 121 -23.60 16.95 -40.37
C ALA A 121 -23.40 17.89 -39.19
N GLU A 122 -23.55 17.36 -37.98
CA GLU A 122 -22.82 17.77 -36.78
C GLU A 122 -22.91 16.62 -35.77
N HIS A 123 -22.48 15.43 -36.22
CA HIS A 123 -22.04 14.35 -35.35
C HIS A 123 -20.75 14.85 -34.68
N ARG A 124 -20.91 15.62 -33.60
CA ARG A 124 -19.80 16.05 -32.76
C ARG A 124 -19.23 14.81 -32.09
N ASP A 125 -18.12 14.32 -32.66
CA ASP A 125 -17.13 13.45 -32.07
C ASP A 125 -17.56 12.75 -30.77
N VAL A 126 -18.45 11.76 -30.93
CA VAL A 126 -18.48 10.61 -30.03
C VAL A 126 -17.20 9.86 -30.33
N ARG A 127 -16.08 10.35 -29.79
CA ARG A 127 -14.93 9.51 -29.56
C ARG A 127 -15.47 8.38 -28.72
N HIS A 128 -15.55 7.20 -29.32
CA HIS A 128 -15.71 5.95 -28.62
C HIS A 128 -14.47 5.75 -27.74
N THR A 129 -14.36 6.54 -26.68
CA THR A 129 -13.72 6.12 -25.45
C THR A 129 -14.46 4.86 -25.06
N TYR A 130 -13.74 3.75 -25.03
CA TYR A 130 -14.20 2.50 -24.45
C TYR A 130 -14.94 2.82 -23.14
N SER A 131 -16.26 2.73 -23.19
CA SER A 131 -17.15 3.00 -22.07
C SER A 131 -16.91 1.87 -21.07
N LEU A 132 -15.99 2.13 -20.14
CA LEU A 132 -15.82 1.45 -18.86
C LEU A 132 -16.98 1.80 -17.90
N GLU A 133 -18.03 2.46 -18.41
CA GLU A 133 -19.16 3.06 -17.70
C GLU A 133 -20.19 2.00 -17.23
N SER A 134 -19.94 0.72 -17.53
CA SER A 134 -20.76 -0.42 -17.10
C SER A 134 -20.10 -1.25 -15.98
N LEU A 135 -18.91 -0.86 -15.50
CA LEU A 135 -18.22 -1.52 -14.39
C LEU A 135 -18.21 -0.61 -13.17
N CYS A 136 -19.32 -0.62 -12.43
CA CYS A 136 -19.54 0.06 -11.14
C CYS A 136 -19.46 1.60 -11.19
N HIS A 137 -20.62 2.25 -11.35
CA HIS A 137 -20.77 3.67 -11.00
C HIS A 137 -20.36 3.88 -9.53
N CYS A 138 -19.27 4.61 -9.32
CA CYS A 138 -18.69 4.89 -7.99
C CYS A 138 -18.82 6.39 -7.73
N PRO A 139 -20.03 6.89 -7.45
CA PRO A 139 -20.29 8.34 -7.41
C PRO A 139 -19.44 9.05 -6.36
N PHE A 140 -19.12 8.37 -5.26
CA PHE A 140 -18.25 8.95 -4.24
C PHE A 140 -16.80 9.12 -4.72
N TYR A 141 -16.28 8.18 -5.51
CA TYR A 141 -14.97 8.33 -6.15
C TYR A 141 -14.99 9.38 -7.27
N GLU A 142 -16.06 9.43 -8.07
CA GLU A 142 -16.23 10.44 -9.13
C GLU A 142 -16.24 11.87 -8.56
N GLU A 143 -16.94 12.08 -7.44
CA GLU A 143 -16.92 13.36 -6.72
C GLU A 143 -15.52 13.70 -6.22
N ALA A 144 -14.81 12.72 -5.64
CA ALA A 144 -13.43 12.91 -5.21
C ALA A 144 -12.49 13.24 -6.38
N MET A 145 -12.71 12.67 -7.57
CA MET A 145 -11.93 12.98 -8.76
C MET A 145 -12.08 14.44 -9.18
N HIS A 146 -13.29 15.00 -9.11
CA HIS A 146 -13.48 16.44 -9.36
C HIS A 146 -12.71 17.32 -8.37
N LEU A 147 -12.63 16.93 -7.09
CA LEU A 147 -11.81 17.64 -6.11
C LEU A 147 -10.30 17.54 -6.42
N VAL A 148 -9.84 16.45 -7.02
CA VAL A 148 -8.46 16.29 -7.50
C VAL A 148 -8.20 17.24 -8.68
N GLU A 149 -9.11 17.30 -9.66
CA GLU A 149 -9.00 18.21 -10.82
C GLU A 149 -8.92 19.68 -10.38
N GLU A 150 -9.62 20.03 -9.31
CA GLU A 150 -9.58 21.37 -8.69
C GLU A 150 -8.33 21.60 -7.82
N GLY A 151 -7.47 20.59 -7.64
CA GLY A 151 -6.26 20.68 -6.82
C GLY A 151 -6.52 20.80 -5.31
N LYS A 152 -7.70 20.37 -4.84
CA LYS A 152 -8.12 20.54 -3.43
C LYS A 152 -7.62 19.45 -2.49
N ILE A 153 -7.10 18.34 -3.02
CA ILE A 153 -6.65 17.20 -2.21
C ILE A 153 -5.14 17.25 -2.05
N TYR A 154 -4.71 17.48 -0.81
CA TYR A 154 -3.31 17.44 -0.42
C TYR A 154 -2.90 16.01 -0.01
N SER A 155 -1.71 15.59 -0.43
CA SER A 155 -0.98 14.47 0.16
C SER A 155 0.46 14.88 0.47
N ARG A 156 0.99 14.43 1.60
CA ARG A 156 2.39 14.63 1.99
C ARG A 156 3.34 13.83 1.11
N VAL A 157 2.99 12.56 0.88
CA VAL A 157 3.75 11.61 0.05
C VAL A 157 2.78 10.91 -0.88
N LEU A 158 3.14 10.80 -2.17
CA LEU A 158 2.37 10.03 -3.13
C LEU A 158 2.81 8.56 -3.01
N ARG A 159 1.89 7.71 -2.57
CA ARG A 159 2.12 6.27 -2.39
C ARG A 159 1.61 5.46 -3.60
N THR A 160 1.50 6.11 -4.76
CA THR A 160 0.83 5.61 -5.98
C THR A 160 1.30 4.22 -6.41
N GLU A 161 2.61 4.02 -6.58
CA GLU A 161 3.16 2.73 -7.00
C GLU A 161 2.98 1.64 -5.94
N MET A 162 3.24 2.00 -4.68
CA MET A 162 3.19 1.06 -3.56
C MET A 162 1.77 0.54 -3.29
N LEU A 163 0.77 1.40 -3.48
CA LEU A 163 -0.65 1.08 -3.32
C LEU A 163 -1.32 0.68 -4.62
N GLU A 164 -0.53 0.43 -5.67
CA GLU A 164 -0.99 -0.12 -6.95
C GLU A 164 -2.13 0.72 -7.58
N CYS A 165 -2.08 2.04 -7.38
CA CYS A 165 -3.02 2.98 -7.97
C CYS A 165 -2.69 3.23 -9.45
N LEU A 166 -3.71 3.56 -10.24
CA LEU A 166 -3.55 3.78 -11.69
C LEU A 166 -2.71 5.02 -12.04
N GLY A 167 -2.62 5.96 -11.11
CA GLY A 167 -1.85 7.19 -11.21
C GLY A 167 -2.08 8.09 -9.99
N ASP A 168 -1.39 9.21 -9.93
CA ASP A 168 -1.45 10.10 -8.77
C ASP A 168 -2.86 10.66 -8.53
N SER A 169 -3.62 10.94 -9.60
CA SER A 169 -5.01 11.38 -9.47
C SER A 169 -5.92 10.31 -8.87
N ASP A 170 -5.75 9.05 -9.28
CA ASP A 170 -6.48 7.89 -8.71
C ASP A 170 -6.15 7.73 -7.23
N PHE A 171 -4.85 7.80 -6.88
CA PHE A 171 -4.41 7.75 -5.49
C PHE A 171 -5.04 8.88 -4.65
N LEU A 172 -5.01 10.13 -5.13
CA LEU A 172 -5.55 11.27 -4.39
C LEU A 172 -7.07 11.19 -4.21
N ALA A 173 -7.80 10.76 -5.24
CA ALA A 173 -9.25 10.58 -5.15
C ALA A 173 -9.60 9.49 -4.12
N LYS A 174 -8.97 8.32 -4.21
CA LYS A 174 -9.15 7.23 -3.22
C LYS A 174 -8.76 7.65 -1.82
N LEU A 175 -7.65 8.37 -1.67
CA LEU A 175 -7.18 8.90 -0.40
C LEU A 175 -8.23 9.82 0.24
N HIS A 176 -8.84 10.72 -0.54
CA HIS A 176 -9.91 11.57 -0.04
C HIS A 176 -11.09 10.72 0.47
N CYS A 177 -11.56 9.76 -0.33
CA CYS A 177 -12.63 8.88 0.07
C CYS A 177 -12.33 8.09 1.36
N ILE A 178 -11.13 7.53 1.46
CA ILE A 178 -10.64 6.78 2.63
C ILE A 178 -10.61 7.68 3.88
N ARG A 179 -10.15 8.93 3.75
CA ARG A 179 -10.14 9.89 4.86
C ARG A 179 -11.55 10.12 5.41
N GLN A 180 -12.54 10.32 4.54
CA GLN A 180 -13.94 10.51 4.95
C GLN A 180 -14.50 9.24 5.63
N ALA A 181 -14.22 8.06 5.08
CA ALA A 181 -14.62 6.80 5.69
C ALA A 181 -14.02 6.62 7.10
N PHE A 182 -12.74 6.97 7.30
CA PHE A 182 -12.12 6.92 8.64
C PHE A 182 -12.72 7.92 9.63
N GLN A 183 -13.22 9.07 9.19
CA GLN A 183 -13.96 9.98 10.08
C GLN A 183 -15.23 9.31 10.61
N VAL A 184 -15.97 8.61 9.74
CA VAL A 184 -17.17 7.84 10.14
C VAL A 184 -16.78 6.71 11.10
N ILE A 185 -15.78 5.90 10.75
CA ILE A 185 -15.30 4.79 11.60
C ILE A 185 -14.93 5.30 13.00
N LEU A 186 -14.16 6.38 13.09
CA LEU A 186 -13.68 6.92 14.36
C LEU A 186 -14.73 7.73 15.13
N SER A 187 -15.85 8.10 14.51
CA SER A 187 -16.97 8.73 15.23
C SER A 187 -17.56 7.78 16.28
N GLU A 188 -17.53 6.48 16.01
CA GLU A 188 -18.05 5.44 16.90
C GLU A 188 -17.06 5.07 18.01
N ARG A 189 -17.51 5.18 19.27
CA ARG A 189 -16.69 4.85 20.44
C ARG A 189 -16.20 3.39 20.43
N ALA A 190 -17.05 2.46 20.00
CA ALA A 190 -16.70 1.04 19.95
C ALA A 190 -15.50 0.77 19.03
N ASN A 191 -15.47 1.40 17.85
CA ASN A 191 -14.37 1.24 16.90
C ASN A 191 -13.07 1.85 17.44
N ARG A 192 -13.12 3.02 18.10
CA ARG A 192 -11.95 3.61 18.76
C ARG A 192 -11.34 2.68 19.81
N ILE A 193 -12.20 2.09 20.67
CA ILE A 193 -11.76 1.12 21.69
C ILE A 193 -11.15 -0.11 21.02
N PHE A 194 -11.81 -0.67 20.00
CA PHE A 194 -11.31 -1.82 19.25
C PHE A 194 -9.92 -1.56 18.66
N LEU A 195 -9.71 -0.41 18.00
CA LEU A 195 -8.44 -0.05 17.39
C LEU A 195 -7.33 0.13 18.44
N ALA A 196 -7.62 0.86 19.53
CA ALA A 196 -6.68 1.07 20.62
C ALA A 196 -6.27 -0.26 21.28
N GLU A 197 -7.24 -1.12 21.62
CA GLU A 197 -6.97 -2.42 22.22
C GLU A 197 -6.20 -3.36 21.29
N SER A 198 -6.58 -3.38 20.00
CA SER A 198 -5.93 -4.24 19.01
C SER A 198 -4.47 -3.82 18.78
N GLY A 199 -4.23 -2.51 18.63
CA GLY A 199 -2.88 -1.95 18.54
C GLY A 199 -2.04 -2.31 19.77
N ARG A 200 -2.57 -2.08 20.98
CA ARG A 200 -1.91 -2.44 22.25
C ARG A 200 -1.55 -3.93 22.29
N LYS A 201 -2.51 -4.82 21.99
CA LYS A 201 -2.30 -6.28 22.01
C LYS A 201 -1.23 -6.72 21.01
N ILE A 202 -1.27 -6.23 19.77
CA ILE A 202 -0.31 -6.58 18.71
C ILE A 202 1.10 -6.12 19.09
N LEU A 203 1.25 -4.87 19.54
CA LEU A 203 2.56 -4.32 19.90
C LEU A 203 3.13 -4.95 21.18
N SER A 204 2.29 -5.22 22.20
CA SER A 204 2.71 -6.00 23.38
C SER A 204 3.21 -7.39 22.98
N ALA A 205 2.55 -8.05 22.03
CA ALA A 205 2.96 -9.37 21.57
C ALA A 205 4.33 -9.36 20.88
N LEU A 206 4.66 -8.32 20.11
CA LEU A 206 6.00 -8.13 19.53
C LEU A 206 7.08 -8.01 20.63
N ILE A 207 6.81 -7.25 21.69
CA ILE A 207 7.73 -7.08 22.82
C ILE A 207 7.94 -8.41 23.56
N VAL A 208 6.86 -9.15 23.81
CA VAL A 208 6.93 -10.49 24.43
C VAL A 208 7.71 -11.46 23.54
N LYS A 209 7.50 -11.42 22.22
CA LYS A 209 8.25 -12.24 21.26
C LYS A 209 9.75 -11.94 21.28
N ALA A 210 10.11 -10.68 21.52
CA ALA A 210 11.48 -10.23 21.75
C ALA A 210 12.02 -10.56 23.15
N ARG A 211 11.29 -11.37 23.95
CA ARG A 211 11.65 -11.79 25.31
C ARG A 211 11.80 -10.61 26.29
N LYS A 212 11.04 -9.55 26.09
CA LYS A 212 11.00 -8.36 26.94
C LYS A 212 9.65 -8.27 27.65
N ASN A 213 9.61 -7.52 28.77
CA ASN A 213 8.38 -7.30 29.52
C ASN A 213 7.59 -6.13 28.89
N PRO A 214 6.32 -6.33 28.46
CA PRO A 214 5.52 -5.29 27.82
C PRO A 214 4.96 -4.26 28.80
N LYS A 215 5.03 -4.47 30.13
CA LYS A 215 4.30 -3.64 31.10
C LYS A 215 4.58 -2.15 30.98
N LYS A 216 5.85 -1.74 30.86
CA LYS A 216 6.21 -0.33 30.69
C LYS A 216 5.69 0.26 29.38
N PHE A 217 5.71 -0.51 28.30
CA PHE A 217 5.10 -0.12 27.03
C PHE A 217 3.59 0.08 27.18
N GLU A 218 2.92 -0.86 27.85
CA GLU A 218 1.49 -0.78 28.09
C GLU A 218 1.12 0.46 28.89
N ASP A 219 1.88 0.80 29.93
CA ASP A 219 1.64 1.99 30.75
C ASP A 219 1.73 3.27 29.90
N VAL A 220 2.79 3.44 29.09
CA VAL A 220 2.92 4.65 28.22
C VAL A 220 1.96 4.65 27.04
N PHE A 221 1.51 3.47 26.59
CA PHE A 221 0.47 3.37 25.56
C PHE A 221 -0.89 3.81 26.12
N ASP A 222 -1.23 3.35 27.33
CA ASP A 222 -2.47 3.72 28.01
C ASP A 222 -2.48 5.24 28.34
N GLU A 223 -1.32 5.83 28.70
CA GLU A 223 -1.14 7.29 28.83
C GLU A 223 -1.39 8.04 27.51
N MET A 224 -0.88 7.54 26.38
CA MET A 224 -1.14 8.13 25.07
C MET A 224 -2.63 8.08 24.69
N ILE A 225 -3.30 6.96 24.95
CA ILE A 225 -4.75 6.85 24.69
C ILE A 225 -5.52 7.83 25.58
N TYR A 226 -5.16 7.95 26.85
CA TYR A 226 -5.76 8.93 27.77
C TYR A 226 -5.55 10.37 27.29
N PHE A 227 -4.34 10.71 26.84
CA PHE A 227 -4.02 12.01 26.22
C PHE A 227 -4.96 12.26 25.04
N LEU A 228 -5.05 11.34 24.06
CA LEU A 228 -5.91 11.49 22.88
C LEU A 228 -7.42 11.58 23.19
N GLU A 229 -7.88 11.22 24.39
CA GLU A 229 -9.28 11.42 24.79
C GLU A 229 -9.57 12.84 25.28
N GLN A 230 -8.54 13.62 25.62
CA GLN A 230 -8.71 15.02 26.02
C GLN A 230 -8.93 15.92 24.79
N THR A 231 -9.42 17.14 25.01
CA THR A 231 -9.77 18.06 23.91
C THR A 231 -8.95 19.34 23.86
N ASP A 232 -8.22 19.65 24.92
CA ASP A 232 -7.49 20.90 25.14
C ASP A 232 -6.18 21.00 24.35
N HIS A 233 -5.61 19.87 23.93
CA HIS A 233 -4.33 19.83 23.25
C HIS A 233 -4.43 19.75 21.71
N TRP A 234 -5.61 19.59 21.10
CA TRP A 234 -5.73 19.30 19.66
C TRP A 234 -5.14 20.37 18.74
N ASP A 235 -5.31 21.66 19.05
CA ASP A 235 -4.68 22.75 18.28
C ASP A 235 -3.14 22.63 18.29
N SER A 236 -2.58 22.21 19.43
CA SER A 236 -1.14 22.00 19.57
C SER A 236 -0.68 20.75 18.84
N THR A 237 -1.46 19.66 18.90
CA THR A 237 -1.23 18.41 18.16
C THR A 237 -1.24 18.66 16.65
N GLU A 238 -2.20 19.44 16.15
CA GLU A 238 -2.27 19.84 14.74
C GLU A 238 -1.01 20.60 14.31
N MET A 239 -0.59 21.59 15.11
CA MET A 239 0.63 22.36 14.84
C MET A 239 1.89 21.48 14.83
N GLU A 240 2.01 20.54 15.77
CA GLU A 240 3.14 19.60 15.83
C GLU A 240 3.19 18.73 14.57
N LEU A 241 2.05 18.16 14.18
CA LEU A 241 1.94 17.26 13.02
C LEU A 241 2.14 18.01 11.69
N ALA A 242 1.57 19.22 11.56
CA ALA A 242 1.76 20.08 10.39
C ALA A 242 3.23 20.48 10.23
N ALA A 243 3.97 20.71 11.32
CA ALA A 243 5.42 20.95 11.28
C ALA A 243 6.23 19.76 10.75
N ARG A 244 5.61 18.58 10.61
CA ARG A 244 6.16 17.37 9.98
C ARG A 244 5.49 17.03 8.65
N GLY A 245 4.70 17.95 8.09
CA GLY A 245 4.01 17.80 6.81
C GLY A 245 2.70 17.04 6.89
N VAL A 246 2.22 16.68 8.08
CA VAL A 246 0.92 16.03 8.28
C VAL A 246 -0.13 17.11 8.50
N ASN A 247 -0.70 17.60 7.39
CA ASN A 247 -1.64 18.72 7.41
C ASN A 247 -3.10 18.29 7.64
N ASN A 248 -3.38 16.98 7.61
CA ASN A 248 -4.71 16.43 7.84
C ASN A 248 -4.68 15.53 9.08
N LEU A 249 -5.46 15.88 10.11
CA LEU A 249 -5.65 15.04 11.29
C LEU A 249 -6.63 13.89 10.98
N ASN A 250 -6.16 12.89 10.24
CA ASN A 250 -6.91 11.68 9.94
C ASN A 250 -6.14 10.43 10.36
N PHE A 251 -6.86 9.32 10.61
CA PHE A 251 -6.26 8.04 10.93
C PHE A 251 -5.28 7.57 9.84
N TYR A 252 -5.64 7.74 8.56
CA TYR A 252 -4.75 7.39 7.46
C TYR A 252 -3.46 8.20 7.52
N ASP A 253 -3.58 9.53 7.58
CA ASP A 253 -2.44 10.44 7.51
C ASP A 253 -1.48 10.27 8.69
N VAL A 254 -2.02 10.14 9.91
CA VAL A 254 -1.20 10.06 11.13
C VAL A 254 -0.72 8.64 11.39
N VAL A 255 -1.62 7.66 11.44
CA VAL A 255 -1.28 6.31 11.90
C VAL A 255 -0.75 5.46 10.76
N LEU A 256 -1.44 5.43 9.63
CA LEU A 256 -1.07 4.53 8.54
C LEU A 256 0.13 5.07 7.75
N ASP A 257 0.07 6.31 7.26
CA ASP A 257 1.15 6.89 6.47
C ASP A 257 2.31 7.37 7.36
N PHE A 258 2.10 8.39 8.18
CA PHE A 258 3.20 9.01 8.93
C PHE A 258 3.85 8.10 9.98
N ILE A 259 3.08 7.29 10.71
CA ILE A 259 3.66 6.40 11.74
C ILE A 259 4.11 5.08 11.12
N LEU A 260 3.21 4.31 10.51
CA LEU A 260 3.53 2.95 10.08
C LEU A 260 4.36 2.92 8.80
N MET A 261 3.95 3.63 7.75
CA MET A 261 4.66 3.60 6.47
C MET A 261 6.07 4.20 6.59
N ASP A 262 6.21 5.40 7.15
CA ASP A 262 7.54 6.01 7.34
C ASP A 262 8.44 5.12 8.22
N SER A 263 7.89 4.49 9.26
CA SER A 263 8.67 3.56 10.09
C SER A 263 9.16 2.35 9.30
N PHE A 264 8.35 1.78 8.41
CA PHE A 264 8.77 0.64 7.59
C PHE A 264 9.84 1.01 6.58
N GLU A 265 9.76 2.21 5.99
CA GLU A 265 10.77 2.73 5.05
C GLU A 265 12.10 3.02 5.76
N ASP A 266 12.05 3.64 6.94
CA ASP A 266 13.21 3.88 7.80
C ASP A 266 13.93 2.55 8.15
N LEU A 267 13.15 1.49 8.37
CA LEU A 267 13.66 0.16 8.73
C LEU A 267 14.22 -0.62 7.53
N GLU A 268 13.71 -0.39 6.33
CA GLU A 268 14.27 -0.96 5.09
C GLU A 268 15.58 -0.27 4.68
N ASN A 269 15.75 1.00 5.07
CA ASN A 269 16.90 1.82 4.71
C ASN A 269 17.73 2.23 5.95
N PRO A 270 18.26 1.28 6.75
CA PRO A 270 18.98 1.60 7.96
C PRO A 270 20.33 2.28 7.65
N PRO A 271 20.85 3.15 8.53
CA PRO A 271 22.16 3.78 8.35
C PRO A 271 23.29 2.76 8.14
N THR A 272 24.28 3.09 7.30
CA THR A 272 25.41 2.20 6.97
C THR A 272 26.16 1.70 8.21
N SER A 273 26.24 2.52 9.26
CA SER A 273 26.85 2.14 10.55
C SER A 273 26.13 0.96 11.20
N ILE A 274 24.79 0.94 11.16
CA ILE A 274 23.97 -0.16 11.66
C ILE A 274 24.13 -1.40 10.79
N GLN A 275 24.09 -1.23 9.46
CA GLN A 275 24.30 -2.33 8.53
C GLN A 275 25.65 -3.01 8.79
N ASN A 276 26.71 -2.24 8.99
CA ASN A 276 28.05 -2.78 9.27
C ASN A 276 28.09 -3.60 10.56
N VAL A 277 27.45 -3.13 11.64
CA VAL A 277 27.41 -3.86 12.93
C VAL A 277 26.60 -5.15 12.79
N VAL A 278 25.42 -5.07 12.19
CA VAL A 278 24.50 -6.20 12.02
C VAL A 278 25.12 -7.29 11.12
N ASN A 279 25.78 -6.89 10.04
CA ASN A 279 26.40 -7.81 9.08
C ASN A 279 27.78 -8.34 9.55
N ASN A 280 28.34 -7.81 10.63
CA ASN A 280 29.64 -8.25 11.13
C ASN A 280 29.57 -9.67 11.69
N ARG A 281 30.23 -10.64 11.04
CA ARG A 281 30.21 -12.06 11.44
C ARG A 281 30.95 -12.36 12.76
N TRP A 282 31.81 -11.46 13.22
CA TRP A 282 32.62 -11.63 14.42
C TRP A 282 31.91 -11.16 15.69
N LEU A 283 30.86 -10.36 15.55
CA LEU A 283 30.06 -9.88 16.68
C LEU A 283 28.94 -10.87 17.01
N ASN A 284 28.75 -11.14 18.30
CA ASN A 284 27.64 -11.97 18.76
C ASN A 284 26.30 -11.22 18.65
N SER A 285 25.19 -11.96 18.60
CA SER A 285 23.87 -11.39 18.41
C SER A 285 23.44 -10.44 19.53
N SER A 286 23.85 -10.69 20.78
CA SER A 286 23.51 -9.82 21.92
C SER A 286 24.17 -8.44 21.82
N PHE A 287 25.43 -8.40 21.37
CA PHE A 287 26.12 -7.14 21.11
C PHE A 287 25.46 -6.37 19.96
N LYS A 288 25.11 -7.05 18.86
CA LYS A 288 24.41 -6.44 17.73
C LYS A 288 23.06 -5.87 18.14
N GLU A 289 22.28 -6.61 18.91
CA GLU A 289 20.99 -6.15 19.43
C GLU A 289 21.17 -4.88 20.28
N THR A 290 22.17 -4.87 21.16
CA THR A 290 22.47 -3.73 22.03
C THR A 290 22.87 -2.50 21.21
N ALA A 291 23.69 -2.69 20.16
CA ALA A 291 24.08 -1.61 19.26
C ALA A 291 22.89 -1.03 18.51
N VAL A 292 22.02 -1.88 17.92
CA VAL A 292 20.79 -1.45 17.25
C VAL A 292 19.89 -0.66 18.22
N ALA A 293 19.66 -1.19 19.42
CA ALA A 293 18.86 -0.51 20.44
C ALA A 293 19.45 0.85 20.86
N SER A 294 20.77 0.93 21.01
CA SER A 294 21.46 2.18 21.36
C SER A 294 21.33 3.23 20.26
N SER A 295 21.35 2.81 19.00
CA SER A 295 21.12 3.72 17.87
C SER A 295 19.69 4.23 17.81
N CYS A 296 18.68 3.37 18.01
CA CYS A 296 17.29 3.81 18.15
C CYS A 296 17.14 4.85 19.26
N TRP A 297 17.76 4.60 20.42
CA TRP A 297 17.74 5.54 21.53
C TRP A 297 18.41 6.88 21.19
N SER A 298 19.55 6.86 20.51
CA SER A 298 20.24 8.09 20.09
C SER A 298 19.37 8.95 19.19
N VAL A 299 18.67 8.34 18.22
CA VAL A 299 17.74 9.03 17.33
C VAL A 299 16.57 9.61 18.11
N LEU A 300 15.96 8.83 19.01
CA LEU A 300 14.84 9.31 19.84
C LEU A 300 15.26 10.46 20.77
N LYS A 301 16.46 10.38 21.36
CA LYS A 301 17.02 11.46 22.18
C LYS A 301 17.17 12.74 21.38
N GLN A 302 17.70 12.66 20.16
CA GLN A 302 17.82 13.82 19.27
C GLN A 302 16.45 14.39 18.90
N LYS A 303 15.48 13.52 18.52
CA LYS A 303 14.11 13.96 18.21
C LYS A 303 13.44 14.66 19.39
N ARG A 304 13.65 14.18 20.63
CA ARG A 304 13.15 14.81 21.85
C ARG A 304 13.75 16.18 22.12
N GLN A 305 15.02 16.40 21.83
CA GLN A 305 15.68 17.71 21.98
C GLN A 305 15.11 18.77 21.04
N GLN A 306 14.52 18.36 19.92
CA GLN A 306 13.90 19.24 18.93
C GLN A 306 12.40 19.49 19.20
N MET A 307 11.81 18.85 20.22
CA MET A 307 10.42 19.07 20.58
C MET A 307 10.25 20.46 21.19
N LYS A 308 9.20 21.15 20.75
CA LYS A 308 8.84 22.47 21.28
C LYS A 308 7.85 22.38 22.44
N ILE A 309 7.02 21.34 22.43
CA ILE A 309 5.97 21.11 23.43
C ILE A 309 6.38 19.91 24.28
N PRO A 310 6.65 20.09 25.58
CA PRO A 310 7.21 19.04 26.43
C PRO A 310 6.22 17.90 26.75
N ASP A 311 4.92 18.20 26.72
CA ASP A 311 3.81 17.26 27.00
C ASP A 311 2.84 17.20 25.80
N GLY A 312 3.42 17.20 24.60
CA GLY A 312 2.68 17.20 23.33
C GLY A 312 2.49 15.79 22.76
N PHE A 313 1.86 15.72 21.59
CA PHE A 313 1.66 14.47 20.86
C PHE A 313 2.97 13.72 20.64
N PHE A 314 4.04 14.42 20.24
CA PHE A 314 5.33 13.78 20.01
C PHE A 314 6.03 13.31 21.29
N ALA A 315 5.76 13.94 22.45
CA ALA A 315 6.30 13.49 23.73
C ALA A 315 5.74 12.11 24.08
N HIS A 316 4.42 11.94 24.03
CA HIS A 316 3.75 10.66 24.26
C HIS A 316 4.10 9.63 23.19
N PHE A 317 4.09 10.02 21.90
CA PHE A 317 4.47 9.12 20.81
C PHE A 317 5.91 8.60 20.97
N TYR A 318 6.88 9.47 21.31
CA TYR A 318 8.26 9.04 21.52
C TYR A 318 8.45 8.20 22.78
N ALA A 319 7.61 8.36 23.81
CA ALA A 319 7.58 7.45 24.96
C ALA A 319 7.21 6.02 24.53
N ILE A 320 6.24 5.86 23.63
CA ILE A 320 5.92 4.57 23.01
C ILE A 320 7.10 4.05 22.17
N CYS A 321 7.67 4.88 21.29
CA CYS A 321 8.78 4.50 20.41
C CYS A 321 10.00 3.97 21.19
N GLU A 322 10.26 4.47 22.39
CA GLU A 322 11.37 4.01 23.24
C GLU A 322 11.31 2.51 23.52
N HIS A 323 10.11 1.92 23.55
CA HIS A 323 9.92 0.50 23.77
C HIS A 323 9.81 -0.29 22.47
N ILE A 324 9.07 0.22 21.48
CA ILE A 324 8.74 -0.56 20.29
C ILE A 324 9.80 -0.45 19.18
N SER A 325 10.44 0.71 18.99
CA SER A 325 11.40 0.92 17.90
C SER A 325 12.61 -0.01 18.00
N PRO A 326 13.25 -0.23 19.17
CA PRO A 326 14.33 -1.20 19.29
C PRO A 326 13.91 -2.64 18.99
N VAL A 327 12.66 -3.00 19.33
CA VAL A 327 12.10 -4.33 19.07
C VAL A 327 11.90 -4.55 17.58
N LEU A 328 11.28 -3.59 16.89
CA LEU A 328 11.09 -3.64 15.45
C LEU A 328 12.42 -3.61 14.69
N ALA A 329 13.32 -2.70 15.05
CA ALA A 329 14.65 -2.61 14.42
C ALA A 329 15.43 -3.91 14.54
N TRP A 330 15.46 -4.51 15.73
CA TRP A 330 16.10 -5.81 15.91
C TRP A 330 15.34 -6.94 15.22
N GLY A 331 14.01 -6.87 15.19
CA GLY A 331 13.16 -7.85 14.50
C GLY A 331 13.45 -7.89 12.99
N PHE A 332 13.57 -6.75 12.32
CA PHE A 332 13.84 -6.70 10.88
C PHE A 332 15.31 -6.88 10.52
N LEU A 333 16.23 -6.29 11.28
CA LEU A 333 17.66 -6.30 10.95
C LEU A 333 18.41 -7.50 11.55
N GLY A 334 17.85 -8.11 12.59
CA GLY A 334 18.46 -9.23 13.30
C GLY A 334 18.46 -10.55 12.51
N PRO A 335 18.87 -11.66 13.15
CA PRO A 335 18.86 -12.97 12.52
C PRO A 335 17.42 -13.43 12.23
N ARG A 336 17.25 -14.20 11.15
CA ARG A 336 15.97 -14.81 10.78
C ARG A 336 15.51 -15.84 11.82
N ASN A 337 14.74 -15.37 12.79
CA ASN A 337 14.16 -16.15 13.87
C ASN A 337 12.65 -15.86 13.96
N SER A 338 11.99 -16.43 14.95
CA SER A 338 10.53 -16.22 15.12
C SER A 338 10.11 -14.77 15.40
N LEU A 339 11.03 -13.90 15.87
CA LEU A 339 10.74 -12.46 16.00
C LEU A 339 10.77 -11.80 14.62
N TYR A 340 11.78 -12.10 13.81
CA TYR A 340 11.85 -11.66 12.41
C TYR A 340 10.60 -12.05 11.63
N ASP A 341 10.18 -13.32 11.73
CA ASP A 341 9.00 -13.83 11.04
C ASP A 341 7.73 -13.08 11.48
N LEU A 342 7.58 -12.82 12.78
CA LEU A 342 6.45 -12.06 13.31
C LEU A 342 6.47 -10.59 12.85
N CYS A 343 7.62 -9.93 12.84
CA CYS A 343 7.76 -8.56 12.35
C CYS A 343 7.42 -8.46 10.86
N CYS A 344 7.89 -9.41 10.04
CA CYS A 344 7.54 -9.49 8.62
C CYS A 344 6.06 -9.74 8.42
N PHE A 345 5.47 -10.66 9.19
CA PHE A 345 4.04 -10.93 9.12
C PHE A 345 3.21 -9.69 9.50
N PHE A 346 3.57 -8.99 10.58
CA PHE A 346 2.96 -7.73 10.99
C PHE A 346 3.00 -6.68 9.87
N LYS A 347 4.20 -6.40 9.34
CA LYS A 347 4.38 -5.46 8.23
C LYS A 347 3.52 -5.84 7.02
N ASN A 348 3.51 -7.12 6.64
CA ASN A 348 2.72 -7.58 5.51
C ASN A 348 1.22 -7.41 5.74
N GLN A 349 0.69 -7.64 6.95
CA GLN A 349 -0.73 -7.39 7.21
C GLN A 349 -1.09 -5.91 7.10
N VAL A 350 -0.21 -5.00 7.53
CA VAL A 350 -0.42 -3.55 7.34
C VAL A 350 -0.37 -3.18 5.86
N LEU A 351 0.62 -3.67 5.11
CA LEU A 351 0.74 -3.38 3.68
C LEU A 351 -0.42 -3.96 2.88
N PHE A 352 -0.87 -5.18 3.19
CA PHE A 352 -2.04 -5.76 2.52
C PHE A 352 -3.33 -5.02 2.87
N PHE A 353 -3.49 -4.58 4.12
CA PHE A 353 -4.61 -3.71 4.47
C PHE A 353 -4.60 -2.43 3.63
N LEU A 354 -3.45 -1.78 3.52
CA LEU A 354 -3.29 -0.56 2.73
C LEU A 354 -3.57 -0.78 1.25
N LYS A 355 -3.10 -1.89 0.66
CA LYS A 355 -3.41 -2.23 -0.74
C LYS A 355 -4.90 -2.51 -0.94
N ASP A 356 -5.49 -3.31 -0.06
CA ASP A 356 -6.91 -3.67 -0.16
C ASP A 356 -7.82 -2.44 -0.10
N ILE A 357 -7.55 -1.47 0.77
CA ILE A 357 -8.41 -0.28 0.87
C ILE A 357 -8.31 0.64 -0.35
N PHE A 358 -7.28 0.53 -1.20
CA PHE A 358 -7.15 1.26 -2.47
C PHE A 358 -7.61 0.45 -3.70
N ASP A 359 -8.09 -0.77 -3.49
CA ASP A 359 -8.49 -1.70 -4.56
C ASP A 359 -10.03 -1.74 -4.73
N PHE A 360 -10.50 -1.39 -5.92
CA PHE A 360 -11.94 -1.41 -6.28
C PHE A 360 -12.55 -2.81 -6.23
N GLU A 361 -11.75 -3.88 -6.34
CA GLU A 361 -12.23 -5.25 -6.19
C GLU A 361 -12.44 -5.66 -4.72
N LYS A 362 -11.87 -4.90 -3.77
CA LYS A 362 -11.93 -5.21 -2.33
C LYS A 362 -12.89 -4.31 -1.58
N VAL A 363 -13.02 -3.05 -1.98
CA VAL A 363 -13.84 -2.06 -1.29
C VAL A 363 -14.70 -1.25 -2.26
N ARG A 364 -15.89 -0.85 -1.79
CA ARG A 364 -16.87 -0.14 -2.62
C ARG A 364 -16.77 1.36 -2.40
N TYR A 365 -16.35 2.08 -3.43
CA TYR A 365 -16.34 3.55 -3.47
C TYR A 365 -17.68 4.14 -3.92
N SER A 366 -18.79 3.53 -3.52
CA SER A 366 -20.13 3.98 -3.89
C SER A 366 -20.69 5.04 -2.94
N SER A 367 -20.42 4.94 -1.64
CA SER A 367 -20.77 5.96 -0.64
C SER A 367 -19.76 5.94 0.50
N ILE A 368 -19.83 6.93 1.39
CA ILE A 368 -18.96 7.01 2.57
C ILE A 368 -19.24 5.84 3.51
N GLU A 369 -20.52 5.48 3.69
CA GLU A 369 -20.97 4.44 4.61
C GLU A 369 -20.53 3.04 4.15
N THR A 370 -20.69 2.73 2.86
CA THR A 370 -20.27 1.43 2.31
C THR A 370 -18.76 1.27 2.38
N LEU A 371 -18.01 2.33 2.06
CA LEU A 371 -16.55 2.33 2.18
C LEU A 371 -16.11 2.16 3.63
N ALA A 372 -16.74 2.88 4.58
CA ALA A 372 -16.44 2.76 6.00
C ALA A 372 -16.68 1.33 6.54
N GLU A 373 -17.78 0.69 6.12
CA GLU A 373 -18.07 -0.71 6.46
C GLU A 373 -16.99 -1.65 5.91
N ASP A 374 -16.64 -1.53 4.63
CA ASP A 374 -15.65 -2.40 3.98
C ASP A 374 -14.25 -2.22 4.61
N LEU A 375 -13.84 -0.97 4.91
CA LEU A 375 -12.58 -0.66 5.61
C LEU A 375 -12.54 -1.29 7.01
N MET A 376 -13.64 -1.18 7.76
CA MET A 376 -13.71 -1.75 9.11
C MET A 376 -13.67 -3.28 9.08
N GLN A 377 -14.35 -3.92 8.12
CA GLN A 377 -14.28 -5.38 7.94
C GLN A 377 -12.85 -5.84 7.60
N LEU A 378 -12.15 -5.11 6.72
CA LEU A 378 -10.75 -5.38 6.41
C LEU A 378 -9.85 -5.22 7.64
N LEU A 379 -10.03 -4.15 8.44
CA LEU A 379 -9.30 -3.96 9.70
C LEU A 379 -9.49 -5.12 10.68
N ILE A 380 -10.74 -5.54 10.88
CA ILE A 380 -11.09 -6.66 11.77
C ILE A 380 -10.41 -7.93 11.26
N ARG A 381 -10.57 -8.26 9.98
CA ARG A 381 -9.98 -9.46 9.37
C ARG A 381 -8.45 -9.48 9.51
N ARG A 382 -7.77 -8.36 9.25
CA ARG A 382 -6.31 -8.26 9.35
C ARG A 382 -5.84 -8.41 10.80
N THR A 383 -6.60 -7.85 11.74
CA THR A 383 -6.36 -8.03 13.18
C THR A 383 -6.54 -9.48 13.61
N GLU A 384 -7.60 -10.16 13.17
CA GLU A 384 -7.84 -11.58 13.48
C GLU A 384 -6.73 -12.48 12.94
N LEU A 385 -6.24 -12.22 11.72
CA LEU A 385 -5.10 -12.94 11.14
C LEU A 385 -3.82 -12.76 11.98
N LEU A 386 -3.56 -11.54 12.46
CA LEU A 386 -2.45 -11.27 13.38
C LEU A 386 -2.60 -12.02 14.69
N MET A 387 -3.77 -11.97 15.31
CA MET A 387 -4.04 -12.64 16.58
C MET A 387 -3.97 -14.17 16.45
N ALA A 388 -4.46 -14.72 15.34
CA ALA A 388 -4.37 -16.16 15.06
C ALA A 388 -2.91 -16.62 14.89
N TYR A 389 -2.09 -15.84 14.18
CA TYR A 389 -0.66 -16.13 14.02
C TYR A 389 0.06 -16.13 15.39
N LEU A 390 -0.23 -15.13 16.23
CA LEU A 390 0.30 -15.04 17.59
C LEU A 390 -0.11 -16.24 18.46
N GLY A 391 -1.36 -16.69 18.37
CA GLY A 391 -1.86 -17.85 19.10
C GLY A 391 -1.26 -19.19 18.63
N ALA A 392 -1.12 -19.37 17.31
CA ALA A 392 -0.52 -20.57 16.73
C ALA A 392 0.95 -20.73 17.13
N ASP A 393 1.69 -19.62 17.21
CA ASP A 393 3.08 -19.63 17.65
C ASP A 393 3.21 -20.02 19.13
N ALA A 394 2.31 -19.55 20.01
CA ALA A 394 2.30 -19.96 21.41
C ALA A 394 2.15 -21.49 21.56
N LEU A 395 1.27 -22.11 20.76
CA LEU A 395 1.07 -23.56 20.76
C LEU A 395 2.31 -24.34 20.28
N ARG A 396 3.01 -23.85 19.26
CA ARG A 396 4.25 -24.47 18.76
C ARG A 396 5.37 -24.47 19.80
N HIS A 397 5.50 -23.42 20.59
CA HIS A 397 6.46 -23.35 21.70
C HIS A 397 6.08 -24.29 22.85
N THR A 398 4.80 -24.51 23.13
CA THR A 398 4.40 -25.50 24.15
C THR A 398 4.64 -26.95 23.72
N SER A 399 4.48 -27.25 22.43
CA SER A 399 4.67 -28.61 21.88
C SER A 399 6.14 -28.99 21.70
N SER A 400 7.04 -28.01 21.55
CA SER A 400 8.49 -28.28 21.53
C SER A 400 9.08 -28.50 22.93
N CYS A 401 8.43 -27.99 23.99
CA CYS A 401 8.82 -28.27 25.36
C CYS A 401 8.39 -29.68 25.84
N THR A 402 7.37 -30.29 25.22
CA THR A 402 6.90 -31.63 25.59
C THR A 402 7.65 -32.76 24.86
N SER A 403 8.35 -32.47 23.76
CA SER A 403 9.12 -33.47 23.00
C SER A 403 10.54 -33.73 23.53
N SER A 404 11.00 -32.98 24.54
CA SER A 404 12.32 -33.13 25.18
C SER A 404 12.39 -34.09 26.38
N HIS A 405 11.30 -34.78 26.74
CA HIS A 405 11.36 -35.88 27.72
C HIS A 405 11.54 -37.23 27.02
N GLY A 406 12.77 -37.50 26.60
CA GLY A 406 13.18 -38.80 26.08
C GLY A 406 13.30 -39.87 27.17
N HIS A 407 12.77 -41.06 26.85
CA HIS A 407 13.19 -42.38 27.30
C HIS A 407 13.48 -42.61 28.79
N VAL A 408 12.47 -43.08 29.53
CA VAL A 408 12.69 -43.95 30.69
C VAL A 408 13.17 -45.31 30.17
N MET A 409 14.45 -45.61 30.35
CA MET A 409 14.97 -46.97 30.19
C MET A 409 14.35 -47.88 31.26
N SER A 410 13.66 -48.92 30.82
CA SER A 410 13.30 -50.07 31.65
C SER A 410 14.58 -50.87 31.91
N SER A 411 15.18 -50.68 33.09
CA SER A 411 16.23 -51.55 33.63
C SER A 411 15.57 -52.53 34.59
N GLY A 412 15.77 -53.82 34.32
CA GLY A 412 15.12 -54.92 35.02
C GLY A 412 15.58 -55.09 36.46
N LEU A 413 14.67 -55.64 37.26
CA LEU A 413 15.02 -56.35 38.49
C LEU A 413 14.30 -57.71 38.46
N VAL A 414 15.06 -58.75 38.14
CA VAL A 414 14.68 -60.15 38.40
C VAL A 414 14.95 -60.40 39.88
N GLU A 415 13.91 -60.58 40.67
CA GLU A 415 14.03 -61.11 42.03
C GLU A 415 13.40 -62.49 42.09
N ALA A 416 14.26 -63.48 42.31
CA ALA A 416 13.92 -64.86 42.55
C ALA A 416 13.38 -65.03 43.99
N LYS A 417 12.33 -65.84 44.16
CA LYS A 417 12.07 -66.52 45.44
C LYS A 417 11.33 -67.84 45.22
N VAL A 418 12.12 -68.92 45.35
CA VAL A 418 11.86 -70.16 46.12
C VAL A 418 10.39 -70.49 46.42
N GLN A 419 9.87 -71.54 45.79
CA GLN A 419 9.60 -72.83 46.45
C GLN A 419 9.49 -73.97 45.44
#